data_AF-A0A2K1FXV2-F1
#
_entry.id   AF-A0A2K1FXV2-F1
#
_cell.length_a   1.000
_cell.length_b   1.000
_cell.length_c   1.000
_cell.angle_alpha   90.00
_cell.angle_beta   90.00
_cell.angle_gamma   90.00
#
_symmetry.space_group_name_H-M   'P 1'
#
loop_
_entity.id
_entity.type
_entity.pdbx_description
1 polymer ?
#
loop_
_entity_poly.entity_id
_entity_poly.type
_entity_poly.pdbx_seq_one_letter_code
_entity_poly.pdbx_strand_id
1 'polypeptide(L)'
;MSGEAHRALADDIRVAVEAGRWDEADADLDTLAEEAALCLVQDRAADLAALAREAARCHTALVLRKDRSPEAMHRLGQLRAIAALLAAGRANRPARSKTALAQAGTPTAAVLRALADGAKSGPALVEATGLSHDAVARALPELRAAGLVRSWPAGRLVMNERTGDAG
;
A
#
# COMPACT_ATOMS: atom_id res chain seq x y z
N MET A 1 12.98 -2.51 -13.67
CA MET A 1 12.54 -3.60 -14.57
C MET A 1 11.19 -3.30 -15.21
N SER A 2 10.81 -3.96 -16.32
CA SER A 2 9.46 -3.84 -16.90
C SER A 2 8.46 -4.72 -16.14
N GLY A 3 7.16 -4.47 -16.30
CA GLY A 3 6.12 -5.32 -15.68
C GLY A 3 6.18 -6.80 -16.10
N GLU A 4 6.70 -7.09 -17.29
CA GLU A 4 6.93 -8.45 -17.78
C GLU A 4 8.08 -9.14 -17.02
N ALA A 5 9.14 -8.39 -16.70
CA ALA A 5 10.26 -8.90 -15.94
C ALA A 5 9.90 -9.17 -14.47
N HIS A 6 9.01 -8.39 -13.84
CA HIS A 6 8.49 -8.72 -12.51
C HIS A 6 7.68 -10.01 -12.49
N ARG A 7 6.92 -10.27 -13.58
CA ARG A 7 6.15 -11.51 -13.71
C ARG A 7 7.07 -12.71 -13.90
N ALA A 8 8.08 -12.60 -14.76
CA ALA A 8 9.07 -13.65 -14.97
C ALA A 8 9.75 -14.04 -13.65
N LEU A 9 10.25 -13.06 -12.89
CA LEU A 9 10.85 -13.30 -11.58
C LEU A 9 9.91 -14.02 -10.62
N ALA A 10 8.64 -13.62 -10.56
CA ALA A 10 7.66 -14.28 -9.69
C ALA A 10 7.29 -15.70 -10.15
N ASP A 11 7.30 -15.95 -11.46
CA ASP A 11 7.10 -17.29 -12.00
C ASP A 11 8.33 -18.18 -11.71
N ASP A 12 9.55 -17.63 -11.76
CA ASP A 12 10.79 -18.32 -11.41
C ASP A 12 10.82 -18.69 -9.92
N ILE A 13 10.49 -17.75 -9.01
CA ILE A 13 10.31 -18.01 -7.57
C ILE A 13 9.36 -19.19 -7.36
N ARG A 14 8.22 -19.18 -8.06
CA ARG A 14 7.22 -20.24 -7.92
C ARG A 14 7.76 -21.59 -8.39
N VAL A 15 8.43 -21.63 -9.54
CA VAL A 15 9.00 -22.87 -10.08
C VAL A 15 10.08 -23.43 -9.16
N ALA A 16 10.97 -22.57 -8.64
CA ALA A 16 12.01 -22.96 -7.70
C ALA A 16 11.40 -23.50 -6.40
N VAL A 17 10.41 -22.80 -5.85
CA VAL A 17 9.67 -23.24 -4.68
C VAL A 17 8.99 -24.59 -4.94
N GLU A 18 8.18 -24.72 -6.00
CA GLU A 18 7.46 -25.97 -6.34
C GLU A 18 8.41 -27.17 -6.45
N ALA A 19 9.61 -26.97 -7.01
CA ALA A 19 10.63 -28.00 -7.14
C ALA A 19 11.50 -28.21 -5.89
N GLY A 20 11.32 -27.42 -4.83
CA GLY A 20 12.14 -27.49 -3.61
C GLY A 20 13.58 -27.00 -3.80
N ARG A 21 13.83 -26.18 -4.82
CA ARG A 21 15.14 -25.57 -5.10
C ARG A 21 15.28 -24.29 -4.29
N TRP A 22 15.55 -24.46 -3.00
CA TRP A 22 15.45 -23.36 -2.03
C TRP A 22 16.49 -22.26 -2.21
N ASP A 23 17.70 -22.61 -2.64
CA ASP A 23 18.76 -21.62 -2.89
C ASP A 23 18.41 -20.70 -4.07
N GLU A 24 17.80 -21.25 -5.13
CA GLU A 24 17.28 -20.45 -6.25
C GLU A 24 16.13 -19.55 -5.80
N ALA A 25 15.19 -20.10 -5.02
CA ALA A 25 14.08 -19.33 -4.50
C ALA A 25 14.54 -18.16 -3.61
N ASP A 26 15.61 -18.32 -2.83
CA ASP A 26 16.19 -17.24 -2.03
C ASP A 26 16.78 -16.14 -2.90
N ALA A 27 17.60 -16.50 -3.89
CA ALA A 27 18.21 -15.53 -4.78
C ALA A 27 17.16 -14.68 -5.52
N ASP A 28 16.06 -15.32 -5.95
CA ASP A 28 14.98 -14.62 -6.63
C ASP A 28 14.14 -13.77 -5.66
N LEU A 29 13.94 -14.22 -4.41
CA LEU A 29 13.26 -13.45 -3.37
C LEU A 29 14.07 -12.22 -2.93
N ASP A 30 15.40 -12.34 -2.86
CA ASP A 30 16.30 -11.22 -2.60
C ASP A 30 16.23 -10.21 -3.75
N THR A 31 16.26 -10.68 -4.99
CA THR A 31 16.06 -9.82 -6.18
C THR A 31 14.70 -9.09 -6.12
N LEU A 32 13.64 -9.78 -5.70
CA LEU A 32 12.32 -9.18 -5.53
C LEU A 32 12.31 -8.10 -4.43
N ALA A 33 13.00 -8.33 -3.33
CA ALA A 33 13.14 -7.38 -2.23
C ALA A 33 13.94 -6.14 -2.66
N GLU A 34 15.03 -6.33 -3.41
CA GLU A 34 15.85 -5.26 -3.96
C GLU A 34 15.07 -4.39 -4.96
N GLU A 35 14.33 -4.98 -5.91
CA GLU A 35 13.53 -4.19 -6.86
C GLU A 35 12.37 -3.46 -6.14
N ALA A 36 11.79 -4.06 -5.08
CA ALA A 36 10.81 -3.38 -4.24
C ALA A 36 11.41 -2.15 -3.53
N ALA A 37 12.61 -2.27 -2.95
CA ALA A 37 13.33 -1.15 -2.34
C ALA A 37 13.72 -0.09 -3.37
N LEU A 38 14.17 -0.50 -4.56
CA LEU A 38 14.53 0.42 -5.65
C LEU A 38 13.31 1.21 -6.13
N CYS A 39 12.17 0.52 -6.34
CA CYS A 39 10.94 1.17 -6.76
C CYS A 39 10.43 2.17 -5.70
N LEU A 40 10.73 1.93 -4.43
CA LEU A 40 10.45 2.88 -3.35
C LEU A 40 11.31 4.13 -3.42
N VAL A 41 12.63 3.95 -3.52
CA VAL A 41 13.59 5.04 -3.57
C VAL A 41 13.38 5.91 -4.84
N GLN A 42 12.96 5.29 -5.94
CA GLN A 42 12.77 5.96 -7.24
C GLN A 42 11.32 6.41 -7.52
N ASP A 43 10.40 6.27 -6.56
CA ASP A 43 8.96 6.58 -6.70
C ASP A 43 8.28 5.94 -7.93
N ARG A 44 8.65 4.69 -8.24
CA ARG A 44 8.09 3.93 -9.37
C ARG A 44 6.77 3.27 -8.97
N ALA A 45 5.74 4.08 -8.71
CA ALA A 45 4.47 3.62 -8.13
C ALA A 45 3.71 2.56 -8.96
N ALA A 46 3.79 2.62 -10.29
CA ALA A 46 3.18 1.61 -11.16
C ALA A 46 3.87 0.24 -11.00
N ASP A 47 5.20 0.26 -10.83
CA ASP A 47 6.01 -0.93 -10.63
C ASP A 47 5.82 -1.51 -9.23
N LEU A 48 5.71 -0.67 -8.19
CA LEU A 48 5.29 -1.13 -6.85
C LEU A 48 3.94 -1.84 -6.86
N ALA A 49 2.98 -1.34 -7.64
CA ALA A 49 1.68 -1.99 -7.79
C ALA A 49 1.78 -3.32 -8.56
N ALA A 50 2.68 -3.43 -9.54
CA ALA A 50 2.95 -4.69 -10.22
C ALA A 50 3.61 -5.70 -9.27
N LEU A 51 4.70 -5.32 -8.61
CA LEU A 51 5.40 -6.16 -7.62
C LEU A 51 4.47 -6.64 -6.51
N ALA A 52 3.55 -5.80 -6.02
CA ALA A 52 2.58 -6.21 -5.00
C ALA A 52 1.64 -7.32 -5.48
N ARG A 53 1.23 -7.31 -6.77
CA ARG A 53 0.41 -8.38 -7.34
C ARG A 53 1.21 -9.67 -7.47
N GLU A 54 2.45 -9.57 -7.92
CA GLU A 54 3.31 -10.74 -8.13
C GLU A 54 3.75 -11.38 -6.80
N ALA A 55 4.08 -10.59 -5.78
CA ALA A 55 4.34 -11.06 -4.42
C ALA A 55 3.11 -11.77 -3.81
N ALA A 56 1.90 -11.24 -4.05
CA ALA A 56 0.66 -11.89 -3.61
C ALA A 56 0.40 -13.23 -4.32
N ARG A 57 0.78 -13.36 -5.61
CA ARG A 57 0.72 -14.63 -6.35
C ARG A 57 1.67 -15.66 -5.73
N CYS A 58 2.92 -15.28 -5.48
CA CYS A 58 3.92 -16.15 -4.84
C CYS A 58 3.46 -16.59 -3.44
N HIS A 59 2.98 -15.65 -2.62
CA HIS A 59 2.46 -15.93 -1.28
C HIS A 59 1.30 -16.93 -1.33
N THR A 60 0.34 -16.71 -2.24
CA THR A 60 -0.81 -17.62 -2.39
C THR A 60 -0.37 -19.03 -2.77
N ALA A 61 0.58 -19.16 -3.71
CA ALA A 61 1.12 -20.47 -4.09
C ALA A 61 1.75 -21.20 -2.89
N LEU A 62 2.57 -20.51 -2.10
CA LEU A 62 3.20 -21.06 -0.89
C LEU A 62 2.18 -21.41 0.21
N VAL A 63 1.15 -20.59 0.42
CA VAL A 63 0.13 -20.87 1.45
C VAL A 63 -0.70 -22.11 1.12
N LEU A 64 -1.01 -22.33 -0.16
CA LEU A 64 -1.79 -23.45 -0.65
C LEU A 64 -1.03 -24.78 -0.66
N ARG A 65 0.30 -24.76 -0.47
CA ARG A 65 1.08 -25.99 -0.27
C ARG A 65 0.63 -26.70 1.00
N LYS A 66 0.51 -28.03 0.89
CA LYS A 66 0.23 -28.92 2.02
C LYS A 66 1.47 -29.15 2.89
N ASP A 67 2.64 -29.05 2.26
CA ASP A 67 3.96 -29.04 2.88
C ASP A 67 4.10 -27.80 3.78
N ARG A 68 4.41 -28.05 5.06
CA ARG A 68 4.72 -27.06 6.09
C ARG A 68 6.15 -27.22 6.62
N SER A 69 7.08 -27.58 5.73
CA SER A 69 8.51 -27.67 6.04
C SER A 69 9.05 -26.34 6.59
N PRO A 70 10.08 -26.37 7.44
CA PRO A 70 10.75 -25.16 7.92
C PRO A 70 11.18 -24.23 6.79
N GLU A 71 11.67 -24.79 5.68
CA GLU A 71 12.11 -24.07 4.50
C GLU A 71 10.96 -23.30 3.84
N ALA A 72 9.83 -23.97 3.60
CA ALA A 72 8.64 -23.33 3.03
C ALA A 72 8.07 -22.24 3.95
N MET A 73 8.08 -22.48 5.26
CA MET A 73 7.63 -21.49 6.25
C MET A 73 8.56 -20.28 6.33
N HIS A 74 9.87 -20.46 6.16
CA HIS A 74 10.84 -19.37 6.08
C HIS A 74 10.56 -18.44 4.90
N ARG A 75 10.38 -18.99 3.69
CA ARG A 75 10.14 -18.21 2.47
C ARG A 75 8.76 -17.54 2.49
N LEU A 76 7.78 -18.19 3.11
CA LEU A 76 6.50 -17.54 3.41
C LEU A 76 6.67 -16.32 4.33
N GLY A 77 7.57 -16.40 5.32
CA GLY A 77 7.96 -15.27 6.17
C GLY A 77 8.61 -14.13 5.38
N GLN A 78 9.59 -14.44 4.52
CA GLN A 78 10.24 -13.46 3.63
C GLN A 78 9.22 -12.75 2.73
N LEU A 79 8.32 -13.50 2.07
CA LEU A 79 7.27 -12.92 1.23
C LEU A 79 6.32 -12.02 2.00
N ARG A 80 5.99 -12.35 3.25
CA ARG A 80 5.17 -11.48 4.11
C ARG A 80 5.90 -10.18 4.46
N ALA A 81 7.20 -10.23 4.72
CA ALA A 81 8.02 -9.05 4.92
C ALA A 81 8.06 -8.16 3.66
N ILE A 82 8.30 -8.75 2.49
CA ILE A 82 8.28 -8.03 1.20
C ILE A 82 6.90 -7.41 0.94
N ALA A 83 5.81 -8.15 1.18
CA ALA A 83 4.46 -7.63 1.03
C ALA A 83 4.17 -6.45 1.97
N ALA A 84 4.66 -6.49 3.21
CA ALA A 84 4.56 -5.38 4.15
C ALA A 84 5.34 -4.14 3.68
N LEU A 85 6.56 -4.33 3.15
CA LEU A 85 7.36 -3.26 2.56
C LEU A 85 6.64 -2.62 1.36
N LEU A 86 6.10 -3.42 0.44
CA LEU A 86 5.35 -2.95 -0.72
C LEU A 86 4.07 -2.19 -0.30
N ALA A 87 3.39 -2.65 0.76
CA ALA A 87 2.23 -1.97 1.31
C ALA A 87 2.59 -0.61 1.94
N ALA A 88 3.63 -0.58 2.78
CA ALA A 88 4.15 0.65 3.38
C ALA A 88 4.57 1.65 2.30
N GLY A 89 5.22 1.14 1.27
CA GLY A 89 5.66 1.93 0.13
C GLY A 89 4.57 2.55 -0.69
N ARG A 90 3.52 1.78 -0.98
CA ARG A 90 2.32 2.29 -1.64
C ARG A 90 1.56 3.30 -0.78
N ALA A 91 1.68 3.20 0.55
CA ALA A 91 1.11 4.17 1.48
C ALA A 91 1.97 5.45 1.59
N ASN A 92 3.28 5.35 1.39
CA ASN A 92 4.26 6.45 1.44
C ASN A 92 4.44 7.21 0.12
N ARG A 93 3.47 7.12 -0.81
CA ARG A 93 3.48 7.92 -2.04
C ARG A 93 3.70 9.39 -1.68
N PRO A 94 4.67 10.12 -2.30
CA PRO A 94 4.87 11.53 -1.98
C PRO A 94 3.52 12.21 -2.15
N ALA A 95 3.04 12.81 -1.05
CA ALA A 95 1.74 13.42 -1.06
C ALA A 95 1.71 14.43 -2.20
N ARG A 96 0.63 14.43 -3.00
CA ARG A 96 0.42 15.52 -3.95
C ARG A 96 0.58 16.83 -3.17
N SER A 97 1.13 17.85 -3.82
CA SER A 97 1.34 19.14 -3.14
C SER A 97 0.06 19.59 -2.44
N LYS A 98 0.19 20.27 -1.30
CA LYS A 98 -0.96 20.79 -0.54
C LYS A 98 -1.92 21.57 -1.45
N THR A 99 -1.38 22.31 -2.42
CA THR A 99 -2.14 23.06 -3.43
C THR A 99 -2.96 22.14 -4.35
N ALA A 100 -2.40 21.04 -4.84
CA ALA A 100 -3.12 20.07 -5.65
C ALA A 100 -4.21 19.34 -4.86
N LEU A 101 -3.95 19.03 -3.58
CA LEU A 101 -4.94 18.39 -2.69
C LEU A 101 -6.09 19.33 -2.30
N ALA A 102 -5.82 20.63 -2.22
CA ALA A 102 -6.81 21.66 -1.93
C ALA A 102 -7.55 22.19 -3.18
N GLN A 103 -7.22 21.66 -4.38
CA GLN A 103 -7.83 22.12 -5.63
C GLN A 103 -9.35 21.88 -5.63
N ALA A 104 -10.12 22.94 -5.87
CA ALA A 104 -11.57 22.87 -5.92
C ALA A 104 -12.07 21.82 -6.93
N GLY A 105 -13.15 21.13 -6.58
CA GLY A 105 -13.73 20.06 -7.41
C GLY A 105 -13.11 18.68 -7.21
N THR A 106 -12.06 18.54 -6.39
CA THR A 106 -11.48 17.24 -6.04
C THR A 106 -12.12 16.63 -4.78
N PRO A 107 -12.12 15.29 -4.63
CA PRO A 107 -12.56 14.63 -3.40
C PRO A 107 -11.79 15.08 -2.15
N THR A 108 -10.49 15.32 -2.26
CA THR A 108 -9.64 15.78 -1.17
C THR A 108 -10.02 17.19 -0.71
N ALA A 109 -10.31 18.11 -1.63
CA ALA A 109 -10.78 19.45 -1.28
C ALA A 109 -12.20 19.44 -0.66
N ALA A 110 -13.07 18.52 -1.08
CA ALA A 110 -14.38 18.34 -0.45
C ALA A 110 -14.25 17.86 1.00
N VAL A 111 -13.40 16.86 1.26
CA VAL A 111 -13.12 16.37 2.62
C VAL A 111 -12.49 17.47 3.49
N LEU A 112 -11.53 18.24 2.98
CA LEU A 112 -10.93 19.35 3.72
C LEU A 112 -11.93 20.45 4.09
N ARG A 113 -12.90 20.73 3.20
CA ARG A 113 -13.99 21.67 3.48
C ARG A 113 -14.96 21.10 4.53
N ALA A 114 -15.35 19.84 4.41
CA ALA A 114 -16.22 19.20 5.40
C ALA A 114 -15.60 19.17 6.81
N LEU A 115 -14.26 19.08 6.90
CA LEU A 115 -13.53 19.13 8.16
C LEU A 115 -13.28 20.56 8.70
N ALA A 116 -13.67 21.61 7.98
CA ALA A 116 -13.50 22.99 8.44
C ALA A 116 -14.28 23.28 9.73
N ASP A 117 -15.46 22.68 9.86
CA ASP A 117 -16.35 22.87 11.02
C ASP A 117 -16.08 21.85 12.15
N GLY A 118 -14.92 21.18 12.13
CA GLY A 118 -14.48 20.26 13.16
C GLY A 118 -14.46 18.79 12.76
N ALA A 119 -14.00 17.95 13.70
CA ALA A 119 -13.69 16.55 13.48
C ALA A 119 -14.90 15.70 13.07
N LYS A 120 -14.71 14.78 12.11
CA LYS A 120 -15.77 13.91 11.56
C LYS A 120 -15.30 12.47 11.37
N SER A 121 -16.23 11.54 11.56
CA SER A 121 -16.02 10.12 11.24
C SER A 121 -16.08 9.87 9.72
N GLY A 122 -15.60 8.71 9.26
CA GLY A 122 -15.71 8.32 7.85
C GLY A 122 -17.14 8.39 7.29
N PRO A 123 -18.15 7.80 7.97
CA PRO A 123 -19.55 7.93 7.56
C PRO A 123 -20.07 9.37 7.54
N ALA A 124 -19.72 10.19 8.54
CA ALA A 124 -20.12 11.59 8.58
C ALA A 124 -19.47 12.42 7.44
N LEU A 125 -18.26 12.05 7.00
CA LEU A 125 -17.62 12.65 5.84
C LEU A 125 -18.32 12.27 4.53
N VAL A 126 -18.74 11.02 4.39
CA VAL A 126 -19.54 10.57 3.24
C VAL A 126 -20.83 11.39 3.15
N GLU A 127 -21.54 11.55 4.27
CA GLU A 127 -22.76 12.35 4.34
C GLU A 127 -22.50 13.84 4.02
N ALA A 128 -21.51 14.45 4.67
CA ALA A 128 -21.21 15.87 4.50
C ALA A 128 -20.66 16.25 3.12
N THR A 129 -20.01 15.32 2.42
CA THR A 129 -19.40 15.58 1.10
C THR A 129 -20.24 15.09 -0.07
N GLY A 130 -21.21 14.19 0.16
CA GLY A 130 -21.95 13.49 -0.89
C GLY A 130 -21.10 12.53 -1.73
N LEU A 131 -19.85 12.27 -1.33
CA LEU A 131 -18.94 11.37 -2.03
C LEU A 131 -19.23 9.91 -1.72
N SER A 132 -18.78 8.99 -2.58
CA SER A 132 -18.84 7.56 -2.26
C SER A 132 -17.88 7.20 -1.11
N HIS A 133 -18.19 6.10 -0.42
CA HIS A 133 -17.31 5.56 0.62
C HIS A 133 -15.88 5.30 0.10
N ASP A 134 -15.74 4.78 -1.14
CA ASP A 134 -14.43 4.53 -1.74
C ASP A 134 -13.66 5.82 -2.01
N ALA A 135 -14.34 6.88 -2.45
CA ALA A 135 -13.71 8.19 -2.68
C ALA A 135 -13.19 8.81 -1.37
N VAL A 136 -13.96 8.74 -0.29
CA VAL A 136 -13.52 9.20 1.04
C VAL A 136 -12.37 8.34 1.58
N ALA A 137 -12.47 7.01 1.43
CA ALA A 137 -11.44 6.07 1.89
C ALA A 137 -10.10 6.25 1.15
N ARG A 138 -10.12 6.71 -0.10
CA ARG A 138 -8.91 7.07 -0.87
C ARG A 138 -8.38 8.46 -0.53
N ALA A 139 -9.26 9.44 -0.30
CA ALA A 139 -8.86 10.82 -0.01
C ALA A 139 -8.17 10.96 1.36
N LEU A 140 -8.66 10.28 2.39
CA LEU A 140 -8.14 10.41 3.76
C LEU A 140 -6.66 10.02 3.92
N PRO A 141 -6.18 8.87 3.38
CA PRO A 141 -4.75 8.56 3.37
C PRO A 141 -3.90 9.63 2.69
N GLU A 142 -4.33 10.17 1.55
CA GLU A 142 -3.56 11.21 0.83
C GLU A 142 -3.44 12.49 1.67
N LEU A 143 -4.53 12.91 2.32
CA LEU A 143 -4.54 14.09 3.19
C LEU A 143 -3.68 13.89 4.45
N ARG A 144 -3.66 12.68 5.02
CA ARG A 144 -2.77 12.33 6.14
C ARG A 144 -1.30 12.36 5.74
N ALA A 145 -0.97 11.77 4.59
CA ALA A 145 0.39 11.79 4.06
C ALA A 145 0.90 13.22 3.83
N ALA A 146 0.00 14.14 3.46
CA ALA A 146 0.29 15.57 3.30
C ALA A 146 0.35 16.37 4.63
N GLY A 147 0.09 15.73 5.77
CA GLY A 147 -0.03 16.40 7.07
C GLY A 147 -1.23 17.34 7.18
N LEU A 148 -2.23 17.24 6.30
CA LEU A 148 -3.41 18.11 6.26
C LEU A 148 -4.57 17.59 7.12
N VAL A 149 -4.54 16.31 7.45
CA VAL A 149 -5.52 15.65 8.33
C VAL A 149 -4.79 14.78 9.34
N ARG A 150 -5.28 14.77 10.59
CA ARG A 150 -4.92 13.78 11.60
C ARG A 150 -6.11 12.86 11.86
N SER A 151 -5.84 11.59 12.17
CA SER A 151 -6.86 10.60 12.49
C SER A 151 -6.57 9.91 13.81
N TRP A 152 -7.60 9.59 14.59
CA TRP A 152 -7.48 8.85 15.84
C TRP A 152 -8.70 7.94 16.09
N PRO A 153 -8.54 6.82 16.80
CA PRO A 153 -9.67 5.97 17.17
C PRO A 153 -10.55 6.66 18.22
N ALA A 154 -11.86 6.55 18.05
CA ALA A 154 -12.89 6.97 19.01
C ALA A 154 -13.96 5.87 19.12
N GLY A 155 -13.73 4.90 20.01
CA GLY A 155 -14.56 3.72 20.13
C GLY A 155 -14.47 2.83 18.88
N ARG A 156 -15.61 2.54 18.25
CA ARG A 156 -15.68 1.73 17.00
C ARG A 156 -15.43 2.54 15.72
N LEU A 157 -15.21 3.85 15.84
CA LEU A 157 -15.03 4.75 14.70
C LEU A 157 -13.62 5.34 14.69
N VAL A 158 -13.20 5.82 13.52
CA VAL A 158 -12.01 6.66 13.35
C VAL A 158 -12.48 8.08 13.10
N MET A 159 -12.04 9.00 13.94
CA MET A 159 -12.27 10.44 13.78
C MET A 159 -11.15 11.04 12.96
N ASN A 160 -11.50 12.03 12.13
CA ASN A 160 -10.59 12.75 11.26
C ASN A 160 -10.78 14.23 11.52
N GLU A 161 -9.69 14.98 11.58
CA GLU A 161 -9.72 16.43 11.77
C GLU A 161 -8.65 17.07 10.92
N ARG A 162 -8.95 18.27 10.43
CA ARG A 162 -7.98 19.06 9.71
C ARG A 162 -6.85 19.48 10.66
N THR A 163 -5.61 19.22 10.27
CA THR A 163 -4.46 19.79 10.97
C THR A 163 -4.42 21.28 10.62
N GLY A 164 -4.47 22.15 11.63
CA GLY A 164 -4.39 23.61 11.40
C GLY A 164 -3.07 23.98 10.73
N ASP A 165 -3.09 25.02 9.88
CA ASP A 165 -1.87 25.75 9.56
C ASP A 165 -1.39 26.36 10.87
N ALA A 166 -0.35 25.78 11.46
CA ALA A 166 0.32 26.41 12.58
C ALA A 166 1.09 27.62 12.03
N GLY A 167 0.43 28.78 11.98
CA GLY A 167 1.05 30.09 11.76
C GLY A 167 1.48 30.39 10.34
#